data_AF-A0A7Y7RXR0-F1
#
_entry.id   AF-A0A7Y7RXR0-F1
#
_cell.length_a   1.000
_cell.length_b   1.000
_cell.length_c   1.000
_cell.angle_alpha   90.00
_cell.angle_beta   90.00
_cell.angle_gamma   90.00
#
_symmetry.space_group_name_H-M   'P 1'
#
loop_
_entity.id
_entity.type
_entity.pdbx_description
1 polymer ?
#
loop_
_entity_poly.entity_id
_entity_poly.type
_entity_poly.pdbx_seq_one_letter_code
_entity_poly.pdbx_strand_id
1 'polypeptide(L)'
;MNNPTAEQMTNISLTFAWWNTALVPAGKDRDIDMTEHRKTIVSVIRSLITDIKADFIALCEINSNEFEGISKELALDGWIFFANQSDVGGPIFDLCYIYKAEVFELLNVIDITSNDYIGAAKVAQRLTLIEKITGEPICIFASHWPSLLNVDPDDYRRHHLASTLRYWVLKTKDGSENLIKSIMMGDYNAEPYAKHMQEHLFTSRHRELVTKRENMFYNPTWSLLVEDPRGLKGTYYYSGGIFAKWLAFDQIFVTSSLLKGDSWKLSSQSRMVPDMLELRKLIRSTKSKFDHMPIYATIERATLP
;
A
#
# COMPACT_ATOMS: atom_id res chain seq x y z
N MET A 1 -5.37 -43.21 -21.22
CA MET A 1 -5.08 -42.60 -19.91
C MET A 1 -4.29 -41.34 -20.20
N ASN A 2 -4.96 -40.19 -20.24
CA ASN A 2 -4.30 -38.92 -20.51
C ASN A 2 -3.73 -38.41 -19.19
N ASN A 3 -2.41 -38.35 -19.09
CA ASN A 3 -1.77 -37.55 -18.06
C ASN A 3 -2.19 -36.08 -18.26
N PRO A 4 -2.59 -35.36 -17.20
CA PRO A 4 -2.78 -33.93 -17.31
C PRO A 4 -1.43 -33.30 -17.69
N THR A 5 -1.43 -32.46 -18.72
CA THR A 5 -0.30 -31.58 -19.03
C THR A 5 -0.04 -30.64 -17.85
N ALA A 6 1.22 -30.24 -17.66
CA ALA A 6 1.67 -29.33 -16.60
C ALA A 6 1.04 -27.90 -16.63
N GLU A 7 0.02 -27.70 -17.46
CA GLU A 7 -0.65 -26.42 -17.78
C GLU A 7 -1.94 -26.16 -16.99
N GLN A 8 -2.23 -26.95 -15.95
CA GLN A 8 -3.34 -26.69 -15.02
C GLN A 8 -2.90 -26.69 -13.55
N MET A 9 -1.65 -26.29 -13.26
CA MET A 9 -1.35 -25.73 -11.95
C MET A 9 -1.90 -24.31 -11.95
N THR A 10 -3.07 -24.09 -11.33
CA THR A 10 -3.52 -22.74 -11.00
C THR A 10 -2.40 -22.07 -10.18
N ASN A 11 -1.70 -21.10 -10.77
CA ASN A 11 -0.73 -20.31 -10.03
C ASN A 11 -1.47 -19.60 -8.91
N ILE A 12 -1.29 -20.08 -7.68
CA ILE A 12 -1.86 -19.47 -6.50
C ILE A 12 -1.18 -18.11 -6.31
N SER A 13 -1.98 -17.05 -6.16
CA SER A 13 -1.50 -15.69 -5.98
C SER A 13 -2.24 -14.99 -4.86
N LEU A 14 -1.56 -14.06 -4.20
CA LEU A 14 -2.12 -13.14 -3.21
C LEU A 14 -1.92 -11.71 -3.70
N THR A 15 -2.99 -10.93 -3.73
CA THR A 15 -2.94 -9.53 -4.18
C THR A 15 -3.25 -8.56 -3.04
N PHE A 16 -2.36 -7.60 -2.84
CA PHE A 16 -2.42 -6.59 -1.80
C PHE A 16 -2.58 -5.22 -2.44
N ALA A 17 -3.65 -4.50 -2.09
CA ALA A 17 -3.94 -3.18 -2.61
C ALA A 17 -3.83 -2.10 -1.52
N TRP A 18 -3.50 -0.88 -1.97
CA TRP A 18 -3.47 0.33 -1.17
C TRP A 18 -4.24 1.44 -1.89
N TRP A 19 -4.97 2.28 -1.15
CA TRP A 19 -5.57 3.48 -1.73
C TRP A 19 -5.75 4.60 -0.70
N ASN A 20 -5.21 5.79 -0.99
CA ASN A 20 -5.64 7.02 -0.33
C ASN A 20 -7.01 7.44 -0.88
N THR A 21 -8.02 7.52 -0.03
CA THR A 21 -9.42 7.77 -0.44
C THR A 21 -9.80 9.25 -0.52
N ALA A 22 -8.86 10.16 -0.21
CA ALA A 22 -9.07 11.61 -0.18
C ALA A 22 -10.27 12.03 0.70
N LEU A 23 -10.55 11.24 1.75
CA LEU A 23 -11.76 11.35 2.57
C LEU A 23 -11.60 12.34 3.74
N VAL A 24 -10.43 12.93 3.96
CA VAL A 24 -10.23 13.89 5.06
C VAL A 24 -9.46 15.14 4.63
N PRO A 25 -10.10 16.31 4.63
CA PRO A 25 -9.50 17.51 5.18
C PRO A 25 -9.89 17.59 6.66
N ALA A 26 -8.90 17.52 7.55
CA ALA A 26 -9.12 17.74 8.96
C ALA A 26 -9.79 19.12 9.18
N GLY A 27 -10.99 19.11 9.79
CA GLY A 27 -11.48 20.24 10.57
C GLY A 27 -12.46 21.24 9.92
N LYS A 28 -12.91 21.08 8.66
CA LYS A 28 -13.85 22.06 8.06
C LYS A 28 -15.13 21.54 7.40
N ASP A 29 -15.24 20.23 7.11
CA ASP A 29 -16.37 19.68 6.31
C ASP A 29 -17.29 18.76 7.13
N ARG A 30 -17.67 19.16 8.35
CA ARG A 30 -18.56 18.31 9.20
C ARG A 30 -19.99 18.13 8.65
N ASP A 31 -20.38 18.90 7.63
CA ASP A 31 -21.75 18.93 7.06
C ASP A 31 -21.82 18.62 5.55
N ILE A 32 -20.77 18.06 4.94
CA ILE A 32 -20.84 17.68 3.51
C ILE A 32 -21.45 16.29 3.37
N ASP A 33 -22.47 16.16 2.51
CA ASP A 33 -23.02 14.87 2.12
C ASP A 33 -21.97 14.04 1.36
N MET A 34 -21.43 13.02 2.03
CA MET A 34 -20.42 12.12 1.49
C MET A 34 -21.03 10.91 0.77
N THR A 35 -22.34 10.85 0.55
CA THR A 35 -23.03 9.67 0.00
C THR A 35 -22.48 9.26 -1.37
N GLU A 36 -22.34 10.18 -2.32
CA GLU A 36 -21.80 9.87 -3.65
C GLU A 36 -20.30 9.53 -3.62
N HIS A 37 -19.56 10.15 -2.70
CA HIS A 37 -18.14 9.85 -2.48
C HIS A 37 -17.98 8.42 -1.93
N ARG A 38 -18.81 8.03 -0.96
CA ARG A 38 -18.86 6.68 -0.41
C ARG A 38 -19.22 5.63 -1.46
N LYS A 39 -20.25 5.87 -2.28
CA LYS A 39 -20.61 4.97 -3.39
C LYS A 39 -19.44 4.76 -4.35
N THR A 40 -18.69 5.83 -4.64
CA THR A 40 -17.49 5.74 -5.46
C THR A 40 -16.43 4.86 -4.81
N ILE A 41 -16.15 5.06 -3.51
CA ILE A 41 -15.19 4.24 -2.76
C ILE A 41 -15.60 2.77 -2.76
N VAL A 42 -16.87 2.49 -2.47
CA VAL A 42 -17.45 1.15 -2.48
C VAL A 42 -17.30 0.52 -3.87
N SER A 43 -17.55 1.26 -4.95
CA SER A 43 -17.37 0.79 -6.32
C SER A 43 -15.91 0.47 -6.64
N VAL A 44 -14.97 1.31 -6.19
CA VAL A 44 -13.53 1.09 -6.38
C VAL A 44 -13.07 -0.15 -5.60
N ILE A 45 -13.48 -0.29 -4.34
CA ILE A 45 -13.17 -1.47 -3.52
C ILE A 45 -13.72 -2.74 -4.17
N ARG A 46 -14.97 -2.72 -4.66
CA ARG A 46 -15.54 -3.85 -5.41
C ARG A 46 -14.71 -4.19 -6.64
N SER A 47 -14.27 -3.20 -7.41
CA SER A 47 -13.44 -3.39 -8.60
C SER A 47 -12.05 -3.96 -8.24
N LEU A 48 -11.45 -3.54 -7.12
CA LEU A 48 -10.21 -4.13 -6.61
C LEU A 48 -10.40 -5.62 -6.26
N ILE A 49 -11.53 -5.97 -5.65
CA ILE A 49 -11.85 -7.36 -5.31
C ILE A 49 -12.14 -8.20 -6.56
N THR A 50 -12.96 -7.70 -7.48
CA THR A 50 -13.47 -8.49 -8.61
C THR A 50 -12.50 -8.54 -9.77
N ASP A 51 -11.86 -7.42 -10.11
CA ASP A 51 -11.11 -7.27 -11.35
C ASP A 51 -9.62 -7.46 -11.10
N ILE A 52 -9.13 -6.91 -9.98
CA ILE A 52 -7.73 -7.01 -9.55
C ILE A 52 -7.49 -8.25 -8.67
N LYS A 53 -8.55 -8.91 -8.22
CA LYS A 53 -8.49 -10.10 -7.35
C LYS A 53 -7.73 -9.81 -6.06
N ALA A 54 -7.91 -8.61 -5.49
CA ALA A 54 -7.36 -8.28 -4.19
C ALA A 54 -7.83 -9.30 -3.13
N ASP A 55 -6.93 -9.65 -2.22
CA ASP A 55 -7.17 -10.48 -1.04
C ASP A 55 -7.01 -9.65 0.24
N PHE A 56 -6.27 -8.55 0.15
CA PHE A 56 -6.04 -7.56 1.18
C PHE A 56 -6.09 -6.16 0.57
N ILE A 57 -6.78 -5.23 1.21
CA ILE A 57 -6.87 -3.82 0.82
C ILE A 57 -6.61 -2.96 2.07
N ALA A 58 -5.68 -2.02 1.98
CA ALA A 58 -5.48 -0.97 2.95
C ALA A 58 -5.96 0.37 2.39
N LEU A 59 -6.68 1.15 3.19
CA LEU A 59 -7.17 2.48 2.86
C LEU A 59 -6.62 3.49 3.87
N CYS A 60 -6.33 4.71 3.43
CA CYS A 60 -6.08 5.84 4.33
C CYS A 60 -7.06 7.00 4.11
N GLU A 61 -6.96 7.99 5.00
CA GLU A 61 -7.90 9.10 5.13
C GLU A 61 -9.34 8.67 5.41
N ILE A 62 -9.54 7.54 6.08
CA ILE A 62 -10.88 7.11 6.52
C ILE A 62 -11.16 7.70 7.89
N ASN A 63 -12.41 8.04 8.18
CA ASN A 63 -12.89 8.34 9.54
C ASN A 63 -13.88 7.27 10.02
N SER A 64 -14.25 7.28 11.31
CA SER A 64 -15.12 6.24 11.89
C SER A 64 -16.48 6.13 11.19
N ASN A 65 -17.09 7.25 10.80
CA ASN A 65 -18.41 7.25 10.16
C ASN A 65 -18.33 6.64 8.76
N GLU A 66 -17.29 6.98 7.99
CA GLU A 66 -17.08 6.40 6.66
C GLU A 66 -16.69 4.93 6.75
N PHE A 67 -15.91 4.52 7.75
CA PHE A 67 -15.63 3.11 7.98
C PHE A 67 -16.91 2.30 8.18
N GLU A 68 -17.81 2.75 9.07
CA GLU A 68 -19.10 2.09 9.31
C GLU A 68 -19.99 2.10 8.06
N GLY A 69 -20.07 3.24 7.37
CA GLY A 69 -20.86 3.40 6.15
C GLY A 69 -20.38 2.50 5.02
N ILE A 70 -19.08 2.49 4.74
CA ILE A 70 -18.44 1.67 3.71
C ILE A 70 -18.60 0.18 4.04
N SER A 71 -18.35 -0.21 5.29
CA SER A 71 -18.50 -1.60 5.75
C SER A 71 -19.92 -2.10 5.54
N LYS A 72 -20.92 -1.30 5.95
CA LYS A 72 -22.35 -1.63 5.78
C LYS A 72 -22.76 -1.72 4.31
N GLU A 73 -22.28 -0.80 3.46
CA GLU A 73 -22.66 -0.76 2.05
C GLU A 73 -21.98 -1.88 1.23
N LEU A 74 -20.76 -2.26 1.61
CA LEU A 74 -20.05 -3.37 0.99
C LEU A 74 -20.67 -4.71 1.37
N ALA A 75 -21.00 -4.93 2.65
CA ALA A 75 -21.62 -6.15 3.18
C ALA A 75 -21.00 -7.44 2.60
N LEU A 76 -19.67 -7.52 2.64
CA LEU A 76 -18.90 -8.58 2.01
C LEU A 76 -18.79 -9.81 2.93
N ASP A 77 -19.49 -10.89 2.56
CA ASP A 77 -19.38 -12.17 3.25
C ASP A 77 -17.96 -12.75 3.14
N GLY A 78 -17.42 -13.24 4.27
CA GLY A 78 -16.07 -13.83 4.33
C GLY A 78 -14.92 -12.82 4.36
N TRP A 79 -15.21 -11.52 4.41
CA TRP A 79 -14.22 -10.45 4.54
C TRP A 79 -14.27 -9.83 5.94
N ILE A 80 -13.08 -9.51 6.46
CA ILE A 80 -12.93 -8.78 7.71
C ILE A 80 -12.67 -7.31 7.40
N PHE A 81 -13.45 -6.44 8.04
CA PHE A 81 -13.22 -5.00 8.11
C PHE A 81 -12.57 -4.67 9.45
N PHE A 82 -11.40 -4.03 9.40
CA PHE A 82 -10.61 -3.74 10.58
C PHE A 82 -10.01 -2.34 10.51
N ALA A 83 -10.03 -1.62 11.62
CA ALA A 83 -9.29 -0.38 11.80
C ALA A 83 -8.74 -0.35 13.21
N ASN A 84 -7.44 -0.12 13.35
CA ASN A 84 -6.83 0.07 14.65
C ASN A 84 -6.85 1.56 14.99
N GLN A 85 -7.69 1.92 15.97
CA GLN A 85 -7.79 3.29 16.45
C GLN A 85 -6.59 3.60 17.35
N SER A 86 -5.85 4.65 17.00
CA SER A 86 -4.62 5.03 17.72
C SER A 86 -4.43 6.53 17.67
N ASP A 87 -4.38 7.17 18.83
CA ASP A 87 -4.19 8.61 18.99
C ASP A 87 -2.71 9.05 18.92
N VAL A 88 -1.80 8.13 18.59
CA VAL A 88 -0.36 8.37 18.63
C VAL A 88 0.16 8.90 17.29
N GLY A 89 0.66 10.13 17.29
CA GLY A 89 1.42 10.71 16.18
C GLY A 89 0.61 11.01 14.91
N GLY A 90 -0.73 11.01 14.98
CA GLY A 90 -1.62 11.27 13.84
C GLY A 90 -3.11 11.23 14.23
N PRO A 91 -4.04 11.27 13.25
CA PRO A 91 -5.47 11.13 13.51
C PRO A 91 -5.80 9.77 14.15
N ILE A 92 -6.75 9.76 15.09
CA ILE A 92 -7.21 8.56 15.82
C ILE A 92 -7.69 7.46 14.85
N PHE A 93 -8.34 7.89 13.77
CA PHE A 93 -8.84 7.06 12.69
C PHE A 93 -8.28 7.64 11.38
N ASP A 94 -7.49 6.85 10.66
CA ASP A 94 -6.86 7.23 9.39
C ASP A 94 -6.79 6.01 8.47
N LEU A 95 -6.26 4.90 9.00
CA LEU A 95 -6.08 3.65 8.28
C LEU A 95 -7.22 2.67 8.55
N CYS A 96 -7.69 2.00 7.50
CA CYS A 96 -8.53 0.81 7.63
C CYS A 96 -8.09 -0.29 6.64
N TYR A 97 -8.51 -1.52 6.95
CA TYR A 97 -8.08 -2.73 6.25
C TYR A 97 -9.27 -3.63 5.97
N ILE A 98 -9.22 -4.26 4.81
CA ILE A 98 -10.26 -5.16 4.30
C ILE A 98 -9.54 -6.39 3.79
N TYR A 99 -9.78 -7.56 4.37
CA TYR A 99 -9.07 -8.79 3.97
C TYR A 99 -9.93 -10.05 4.06
N LYS A 100 -9.65 -11.03 3.20
CA LYS A 100 -10.36 -12.30 3.18
C LYS A 100 -10.02 -13.15 4.41
N ALA A 101 -11.02 -13.49 5.20
CA ALA A 101 -10.84 -14.30 6.41
C ALA A 101 -10.38 -15.74 6.12
N GLU A 102 -10.75 -16.27 4.95
CA GLU A 102 -10.29 -17.61 4.50
C GLU A 102 -8.82 -17.63 4.06
N VAL A 103 -8.26 -16.46 3.73
CA VAL A 103 -6.88 -16.31 3.26
C VAL A 103 -5.95 -15.87 4.39
N PHE A 104 -6.40 -14.95 5.24
CA PHE A 104 -5.56 -14.34 6.28
C PHE A 104 -6.16 -14.46 7.67
N GLU A 105 -5.28 -14.58 8.65
CA GLU A 105 -5.57 -14.37 10.06
C GLU A 105 -4.67 -13.26 10.60
N LEU A 106 -5.26 -12.25 11.24
CA LEU A 106 -4.51 -11.15 11.84
C LEU A 106 -3.95 -11.58 13.19
N LEU A 107 -2.63 -11.66 13.29
CA LEU A 107 -1.94 -12.03 14.53
C LEU A 107 -1.74 -10.83 15.46
N ASN A 108 -1.24 -9.71 14.93
CA ASN A 108 -1.06 -8.48 15.69
C ASN A 108 -0.98 -7.25 14.81
N VAL A 109 -1.15 -6.10 15.45
CA VAL A 109 -1.02 -4.76 14.88
C VAL A 109 -0.11 -3.94 15.78
N ILE A 110 0.86 -3.24 15.19
CA ILE A 110 1.77 -2.35 15.92
C ILE A 110 1.80 -0.99 15.23
N ASP A 111 1.51 0.06 15.99
CA ASP A 111 1.76 1.43 15.54
C ASP A 111 3.24 1.75 15.66
N ILE A 112 3.81 2.21 14.55
CA ILE A 112 5.19 2.64 14.46
C ILE A 112 5.18 4.16 14.41
N THR A 113 5.77 4.76 15.43
CA THR A 113 5.96 6.20 15.50
C THR A 113 7.44 6.55 15.55
N SER A 114 7.76 7.72 15.03
CA SER A 114 9.05 8.36 15.23
C SER A 114 8.88 9.45 16.29
N ASN A 115 9.65 9.37 17.36
CA ASN A 115 9.73 10.42 18.37
C ASN A 115 11.06 11.15 18.19
N ASP A 116 11.01 12.42 17.81
CA ASP A 116 12.17 13.29 17.75
C ASP A 116 11.96 14.58 18.57
N TYR A 117 12.88 15.54 18.45
CA TYR A 117 12.82 16.80 19.18
C TYR A 117 11.72 17.76 18.69
N ILE A 118 11.10 17.49 17.53
CA ILE A 118 10.00 18.28 16.96
C ILE A 118 8.64 17.63 17.23
N GLY A 119 8.61 16.34 17.54
CA GLY A 119 7.43 15.66 18.09
C GLY A 119 7.31 14.20 17.69
N ALA A 120 6.14 13.62 17.97
CA ALA A 120 5.77 12.29 17.53
C ALA A 120 5.09 12.34 16.15
N ALA A 121 5.54 11.53 15.21
CA ALA A 121 4.89 11.34 13.91
C ALA A 121 4.62 9.87 13.65
N LYS A 122 3.45 9.55 13.09
CA LYS A 122 3.10 8.21 12.65
C LYS A 122 3.88 7.86 11.39
N VAL A 123 4.66 6.78 11.46
CA VAL A 123 5.51 6.29 10.36
C VAL A 123 4.79 5.22 9.56
N ALA A 124 4.22 4.25 10.26
CA ALA A 124 3.47 3.15 9.67
C ALA A 124 2.61 2.45 10.72
N GLN A 125 1.69 1.63 10.27
CA GLN A 125 1.11 0.57 11.07
C GLN A 125 1.53 -0.77 10.48
N ARG A 126 2.13 -1.63 11.31
CA ARG A 126 2.55 -2.97 10.92
C ARG A 126 1.47 -3.97 11.29
N LEU A 127 0.96 -4.68 10.29
CA LEU A 127 0.07 -5.83 10.46
C LEU A 127 0.89 -7.08 10.24
N THR A 128 0.84 -8.01 11.19
CA THR A 128 1.36 -9.36 10.99
C THR A 128 0.19 -10.27 10.66
N LEU A 129 0.12 -10.74 9.43
CA LEU A 129 -0.91 -11.65 8.94
C LEU A 129 -0.31 -13.05 8.83
N ILE A 130 -1.00 -14.07 9.31
CA ILE A 130 -0.72 -15.45 8.91
C ILE A 130 -1.53 -15.71 7.64
N GLU A 131 -0.85 -15.99 6.53
CA GLU A 131 -1.53 -16.46 5.33
C GLU A 131 -1.77 -17.97 5.45
N LYS A 132 -3.00 -18.40 5.19
CA LYS A 132 -3.49 -19.75 5.52
C LYS A 132 -3.12 -20.81 4.47
N ILE A 133 -2.48 -20.42 3.37
CA ILE A 133 -2.10 -21.31 2.28
C ILE A 133 -0.81 -22.05 2.65
N THR A 134 0.21 -21.34 3.15
CA THR A 134 1.44 -21.98 3.66
C THR A 134 1.60 -21.88 5.18
N GLY A 135 0.72 -21.13 5.86
CA GLY A 135 0.79 -20.91 7.31
C GLY A 135 1.93 -19.97 7.71
N GLU A 136 2.55 -19.29 6.74
CA GLU A 136 3.66 -18.37 7.00
C GLU A 136 3.17 -16.96 7.36
N PRO A 137 3.94 -16.20 8.15
CA PRO A 137 3.64 -14.79 8.37
C PRO A 137 4.02 -13.95 7.14
N ILE A 138 3.14 -13.01 6.79
CA ILE A 138 3.41 -11.88 5.91
C ILE A 138 3.17 -10.59 6.71
N CYS A 139 4.13 -9.66 6.66
CA CYS A 139 3.98 -8.37 7.30
C CYS A 139 3.60 -7.29 6.29
N ILE A 140 2.55 -6.52 6.60
CA ILE A 140 2.17 -5.33 5.86
C ILE A 140 2.53 -4.10 6.67
N PHE A 141 3.27 -3.17 6.08
CA PHE A 141 3.55 -1.86 6.65
C PHE A 141 2.77 -0.80 5.88
N ALA A 142 1.65 -0.36 6.45
CA ALA A 142 0.78 0.66 5.89
C ALA A 142 1.22 2.05 6.34
N SER A 143 1.52 2.97 5.41
CA SER A 143 2.04 4.30 5.72
C SER A 143 1.18 5.40 5.09
N HIS A 144 0.85 6.42 5.88
CA HIS A 144 0.32 7.69 5.38
C HIS A 144 1.18 8.80 6.01
N TRP A 145 2.16 9.29 5.25
CA TRP A 145 3.14 10.26 5.76
C TRP A 145 2.62 11.69 5.64
N PRO A 146 3.02 12.60 6.54
CA PRO A 146 2.62 14.00 6.47
C PRO A 146 2.97 14.63 5.11
N SER A 147 2.01 15.39 4.55
CA SER A 147 2.31 16.21 3.38
C SER A 147 3.26 17.34 3.76
N LEU A 148 4.42 17.34 3.12
CA LEU A 148 5.50 18.31 3.33
C LEU A 148 5.86 18.99 2.00
N LEU A 149 4.85 19.26 1.16
CA LEU A 149 5.02 19.88 -0.17
C LEU A 149 5.67 21.27 -0.13
N ASN A 150 5.40 22.04 0.93
CA ASN A 150 5.94 23.40 1.13
C ASN A 150 7.19 23.43 2.02
N VAL A 151 7.78 22.27 2.27
CA VAL A 151 8.94 22.09 3.13
C VAL A 151 10.11 21.64 2.27
N ASP A 152 11.33 21.93 2.74
CA ASP A 152 12.56 21.50 2.07
C ASP A 152 12.50 19.98 1.73
N PRO A 153 12.77 19.60 0.46
CA PRO A 153 12.86 18.19 0.07
C PRO A 153 13.88 17.37 0.89
N ASP A 154 14.93 18.01 1.43
CA ASP A 154 15.97 17.41 2.28
C ASP A 154 15.69 17.58 3.79
N ASP A 155 14.45 17.94 4.16
CA ASP A 155 14.04 18.11 5.56
C ASP A 155 14.28 16.83 6.36
N TYR A 156 14.96 16.98 7.50
CA TYR A 156 15.39 15.85 8.33
C TYR A 156 14.22 14.97 8.81
N ARG A 157 13.00 15.51 8.93
CA ARG A 157 11.81 14.72 9.32
C ARG A 157 11.53 13.64 8.30
N ARG A 158 11.67 13.93 7.01
CA ARG A 158 11.51 12.94 5.93
C ARG A 158 12.56 11.82 6.04
N HIS A 159 13.82 12.19 6.30
CA HIS A 159 14.89 11.22 6.57
C HIS A 159 14.61 10.35 7.79
N HIS A 160 14.06 10.95 8.85
CA HIS A 160 13.78 10.25 10.10
C HIS A 160 12.61 9.26 9.96
N LEU A 161 11.51 9.64 9.28
CA LEU A 161 10.40 8.74 8.94
C LEU A 161 10.91 7.53 8.14
N ALA A 162 11.68 7.78 7.08
CA ALA A 162 12.25 6.75 6.22
C ALA A 162 13.20 5.80 6.96
N SER A 163 14.10 6.35 7.79
CA SER A 163 15.04 5.55 8.59
C SER A 163 14.31 4.71 9.65
N THR A 164 13.26 5.26 10.26
CA THR A 164 12.44 4.57 11.25
C THR A 164 11.68 3.42 10.62
N LEU A 165 11.01 3.64 9.48
CA LEU A 165 10.32 2.56 8.76
C LEU A 165 11.30 1.44 8.41
N ARG A 166 12.46 1.78 7.85
CA ARG A 166 13.50 0.80 7.52
C ARG A 166 13.92 -0.02 8.73
N TYR A 167 14.20 0.64 9.86
CA TYR A 167 14.58 -0.03 11.09
C TYR A 167 13.54 -1.06 11.54
N TRP A 168 12.27 -0.71 11.52
CA TRP A 168 11.18 -1.59 11.94
C TRP A 168 10.96 -2.76 10.99
N VAL A 169 11.09 -2.54 9.68
CA VAL A 169 11.05 -3.63 8.69
C VAL A 169 12.19 -4.62 8.97
N LEU A 170 13.43 -4.14 9.13
CA LEU A 170 14.59 -5.01 9.35
C LEU A 170 14.57 -5.75 10.69
N LYS A 171 13.87 -5.20 11.69
CA LYS A 171 13.61 -5.87 12.98
C LYS A 171 12.53 -6.94 12.93
N THR A 172 11.80 -7.06 11.83
CA THR A 172 10.69 -8.00 11.71
C THR A 172 11.22 -9.34 11.20
N LYS A 173 11.66 -10.17 12.15
CA LYS A 173 12.28 -11.48 11.91
C LYS A 173 11.35 -12.63 12.30
N ASP A 174 11.48 -13.77 11.63
CA ASP A 174 10.82 -15.02 12.01
C ASP A 174 11.59 -15.74 13.12
N GLY A 175 11.09 -16.89 13.58
CA GLY A 175 11.74 -17.67 14.64
C GLY A 175 13.12 -18.23 14.28
N SER A 176 13.55 -18.13 13.01
CA SER A 176 14.89 -18.51 12.53
C SER A 176 15.77 -17.28 12.26
N GLU A 177 15.39 -16.10 12.75
CA GLU A 177 16.07 -14.81 12.53
C GLU A 177 16.11 -14.33 11.07
N ASN A 178 15.34 -14.98 10.18
CA ASN A 178 15.21 -14.56 8.80
C ASN A 178 14.21 -13.41 8.69
N LEU A 179 14.44 -12.52 7.72
CA LEU A 179 13.55 -11.38 7.50
C LEU A 179 12.19 -11.87 6.99
N ILE A 180 11.12 -11.55 7.71
CA ILE A 180 9.76 -11.90 7.29
C ILE A 180 9.45 -11.23 5.96
N LYS A 181 8.73 -11.95 5.09
CA LYS A 181 8.20 -11.44 3.82
C LYS A 181 7.33 -10.23 4.12
N SER A 182 7.82 -9.06 3.73
CA SER A 182 7.14 -7.81 4.08
C SER A 182 6.84 -7.00 2.83
N ILE A 183 5.63 -6.44 2.82
CA ILE A 183 5.17 -5.48 1.81
C ILE A 183 4.91 -4.17 2.55
N MET A 184 5.64 -3.13 2.17
CA MET A 184 5.35 -1.77 2.60
C MET A 184 4.50 -1.12 1.52
N MET A 185 3.41 -0.47 1.90
CA MET A 185 2.52 0.22 0.97
C MET A 185 1.94 1.46 1.64
N GLY A 186 1.78 2.54 0.88
CA GLY A 186 1.41 3.78 1.52
C GLY A 186 1.45 4.99 0.61
N ASP A 187 0.81 6.06 1.06
CA ASP A 187 1.08 7.42 0.61
C ASP A 187 2.28 7.96 1.37
N TYR A 188 3.42 8.01 0.69
CA TYR A 188 4.68 8.49 1.26
C TYR A 188 4.89 10.00 1.03
N ASN A 189 3.98 10.70 0.35
CA ASN A 189 4.08 12.12 0.02
C ASN A 189 5.46 12.49 -0.59
N ALA A 190 5.98 11.59 -1.43
CA ALA A 190 7.31 11.67 -2.01
C ALA A 190 7.40 10.86 -3.31
N GLU A 191 8.25 11.30 -4.23
CA GLU A 191 8.57 10.55 -5.44
C GLU A 191 9.55 9.40 -5.15
N PRO A 192 9.56 8.32 -5.96
CA PRO A 192 10.47 7.17 -5.79
C PRO A 192 11.96 7.53 -5.81
N TYR A 193 12.32 8.62 -6.50
CA TYR A 193 13.69 9.13 -6.61
C TYR A 193 14.08 10.12 -5.50
N ALA A 194 13.19 10.41 -4.54
CA ALA A 194 13.54 11.30 -3.44
C ALA A 194 14.65 10.68 -2.57
N LYS A 195 15.58 11.51 -2.11
CA LYS A 195 16.75 11.08 -1.33
C LYS A 195 16.39 10.26 -0.10
N HIS A 196 15.38 10.68 0.68
CA HIS A 196 14.91 9.92 1.83
C HIS A 196 14.35 8.54 1.46
N MET A 197 13.78 8.38 0.26
CA MET A 197 13.30 7.08 -0.21
C MET A 197 14.47 6.18 -0.67
N GLN A 198 15.47 6.72 -1.34
CA GLN A 198 16.59 5.94 -1.88
C GLN A 198 17.67 5.65 -0.84
N GLU A 199 18.03 6.62 0.00
CA GLU A 199 19.19 6.55 0.88
C GLU A 199 18.80 6.16 2.32
N HIS A 200 17.68 6.67 2.82
CA HIS A 200 17.27 6.46 4.22
C HIS A 200 16.35 5.26 4.39
N LEU A 201 15.31 5.13 3.55
CA LEU A 201 14.51 3.92 3.47
C LEU A 201 15.27 2.77 2.76
N PHE A 202 16.32 3.12 2.00
CA PHE A 202 17.20 2.21 1.28
C PHE A 202 16.47 1.36 0.24
N THR A 203 15.75 2.04 -0.66
CA THR A 203 14.99 1.40 -1.75
C THR A 203 15.75 1.39 -3.08
N SER A 204 15.43 0.45 -3.96
CA SER A 204 15.96 0.39 -5.33
C SER A 204 14.92 -0.05 -6.35
N ARG A 205 15.04 0.48 -7.57
CA ARG A 205 14.38 -0.06 -8.76
C ARG A 205 15.08 -1.28 -9.35
N HIS A 206 16.28 -1.62 -8.89
CA HIS A 206 17.09 -2.70 -9.46
C HIS A 206 16.85 -4.01 -8.71
N ARG A 207 16.09 -4.92 -9.32
CA ARG A 207 15.75 -6.20 -8.71
C ARG A 207 17.01 -7.01 -8.38
N GLU A 208 17.98 -7.10 -9.29
CA GLU A 208 19.23 -7.84 -9.05
C GLU A 208 20.06 -7.31 -7.88
N LEU A 209 20.00 -6.00 -7.62
CA LEU A 209 20.72 -5.39 -6.50
C LEU A 209 20.09 -5.79 -5.17
N VAL A 210 18.76 -5.75 -5.10
CA VAL A 210 18.00 -6.04 -3.88
C VAL A 210 18.04 -7.53 -3.55
N THR A 211 17.98 -8.42 -4.55
CA THR A 211 18.12 -9.87 -4.32
C THR A 211 19.44 -10.23 -3.61
N LYS A 212 20.50 -9.45 -3.81
CA LYS A 212 21.82 -9.63 -3.19
C LYS A 212 22.00 -8.92 -1.84
N ARG A 213 21.05 -8.08 -1.42
CA ARG A 213 21.16 -7.23 -0.22
C ARG A 213 19.88 -7.28 0.60
N GLU A 214 19.88 -8.08 1.67
CA GLU A 214 18.68 -8.28 2.51
C GLU A 214 18.20 -7.03 3.23
N ASN A 215 19.08 -6.06 3.42
CA ASN A 215 18.77 -4.81 4.11
C ASN A 215 18.25 -3.71 3.17
N MET A 216 18.03 -4.02 1.89
CA MET A 216 17.53 -3.14 0.84
C MET A 216 16.15 -3.59 0.39
N PHE A 217 15.30 -2.66 -0.04
CA PHE A 217 13.93 -2.95 -0.47
C PHE A 217 13.73 -2.65 -1.95
N TYR A 218 12.97 -3.49 -2.64
CA TYR A 218 12.66 -3.30 -4.05
C TYR A 218 11.42 -2.43 -4.19
N ASN A 219 11.52 -1.40 -5.02
CA ASN A 219 10.45 -0.44 -5.32
C ASN A 219 9.99 -0.63 -6.78
N PRO A 220 8.94 -1.44 -7.02
CA PRO A 220 8.35 -1.58 -8.36
C PRO A 220 7.60 -0.33 -8.85
N THR A 221 7.25 0.62 -7.97
CA THR A 221 6.52 1.86 -8.31
C THR A 221 7.32 2.79 -9.22
N TRP A 222 8.64 2.60 -9.35
CA TRP A 222 9.45 3.28 -10.38
C TRP A 222 8.93 3.10 -11.80
N SER A 223 8.23 2.00 -12.07
CA SER A 223 7.57 1.76 -13.37
C SER A 223 6.48 2.79 -13.70
N LEU A 224 5.96 3.52 -12.72
CA LEU A 224 4.91 4.53 -12.90
C LEU A 224 5.45 5.91 -13.30
N LEU A 225 6.78 6.09 -13.27
CA LEU A 225 7.46 7.30 -13.73
C LEU A 225 7.65 7.34 -15.24
N VAL A 226 7.48 6.20 -15.90
CA VAL A 226 7.49 6.09 -17.36
C VAL A 226 6.07 6.00 -17.90
N GLU A 227 5.89 6.39 -19.16
CA GLU A 227 4.59 6.30 -19.81
C GLU A 227 4.18 4.85 -20.00
N ASP A 228 3.12 4.44 -19.31
CA ASP A 228 2.49 3.14 -19.52
C ASP A 228 1.72 3.14 -20.86
N PRO A 229 1.67 2.03 -21.61
CA PRO A 229 0.90 1.92 -22.86
C PRO A 229 -0.60 2.23 -22.72
N ARG A 230 -1.18 2.04 -21.53
CA ARG A 230 -2.56 2.42 -21.16
C ARG A 230 -2.69 3.91 -20.87
N GLY A 231 -1.59 4.66 -20.94
CA GLY A 231 -1.49 6.07 -20.60
C GLY A 231 -1.57 6.36 -19.11
N LEU A 232 -1.39 5.36 -18.24
CA LEU A 232 -1.33 5.54 -16.79
C LEU A 232 0.02 6.13 -16.39
N LYS A 233 -0.01 7.13 -15.49
CA LYS A 233 1.18 7.88 -15.05
C LYS A 233 0.97 8.23 -13.58
N GLY A 234 1.96 7.97 -12.73
CA GLY A 234 1.87 8.27 -11.30
C GLY A 234 0.68 7.64 -10.58
N THR A 235 0.46 8.10 -9.36
CA THR A 235 -0.60 7.65 -8.44
C THR A 235 -1.38 8.81 -7.86
N TYR A 236 -0.77 9.99 -7.76
CA TYR A 236 -1.39 11.22 -7.25
C TYR A 236 -1.48 12.28 -8.35
N TYR A 237 -2.64 12.94 -8.49
CA TYR A 237 -2.87 14.01 -9.44
C TYR A 237 -2.82 15.39 -8.79
N TYR A 238 -1.67 16.04 -8.87
CA TYR A 238 -1.49 17.42 -8.47
C TYR A 238 -1.98 18.39 -9.56
N SER A 239 -3.21 18.90 -9.41
CA SER A 239 -3.85 19.79 -10.40
C SER A 239 -3.05 21.07 -10.70
N GLY A 240 -2.34 21.58 -9.69
CA GLY A 240 -1.46 22.76 -9.75
C GLY A 240 -0.06 22.50 -10.31
N GLY A 241 0.25 21.26 -10.70
CA GLY A 241 1.55 20.90 -11.24
C GLY A 241 1.88 21.62 -12.56
N ILE A 242 3.01 22.32 -12.60
CA ILE A 242 3.50 23.04 -13.78
C ILE A 242 4.24 22.09 -14.72
N PHE A 243 5.18 21.29 -14.18
CA PHE A 243 6.05 20.40 -14.96
C PHE A 243 5.55 18.96 -15.00
N ALA A 244 4.90 18.52 -13.93
CA ALA A 244 4.26 17.22 -13.82
C ALA A 244 2.99 17.36 -12.98
N LYS A 245 1.89 16.79 -13.48
CA LYS A 245 0.62 16.73 -12.73
C LYS A 245 0.39 15.37 -12.09
N TRP A 246 1.00 14.31 -12.62
CA TRP A 246 0.93 12.99 -12.05
C TRP A 246 2.25 12.69 -11.34
N LEU A 247 2.17 12.40 -10.04
CA LEU A 247 3.29 12.10 -9.15
C LEU A 247 3.12 10.70 -8.57
N ALA A 248 4.20 9.98 -8.26
CA ALA A 248 4.13 8.62 -7.70
C ALA A 248 4.26 8.63 -6.16
N PHE A 249 3.30 9.25 -5.47
CA PHE A 249 3.30 9.40 -4.00
C PHE A 249 2.87 8.14 -3.27
N ASP A 250 1.83 7.47 -3.77
CA ASP A 250 1.51 6.13 -3.33
C ASP A 250 2.52 5.14 -3.91
N GLN A 251 3.20 4.39 -3.05
CA GLN A 251 4.24 3.46 -3.47
C GLN A 251 4.11 2.11 -2.76
N ILE A 252 4.68 1.07 -3.37
CA ILE A 252 4.84 -0.25 -2.78
C ILE A 252 6.32 -0.60 -2.76
N PHE A 253 6.79 -1.18 -1.65
CA PHE A 253 8.11 -1.76 -1.50
C PHE A 253 8.02 -3.20 -1.01
N VAL A 254 8.96 -4.04 -1.40
CA VAL A 254 9.04 -5.43 -0.92
C VAL A 254 10.44 -5.79 -0.44
N THR A 255 10.50 -6.65 0.57
CA THR A 255 11.76 -7.22 1.05
C THR A 255 12.39 -8.16 0.01
N SER A 256 13.70 -8.36 0.10
CA SER A 256 14.43 -9.26 -0.81
C SER A 256 13.93 -10.71 -0.77
N SER A 257 13.34 -11.15 0.35
CA SER A 257 12.73 -12.48 0.50
C SER A 257 11.58 -12.70 -0.50
N LEU A 258 10.80 -11.66 -0.81
CA LEU A 258 9.77 -11.69 -1.86
C LEU A 258 10.36 -11.62 -3.28
N LEU A 259 11.68 -11.49 -3.44
CA LEU A 259 12.33 -11.55 -4.75
C LEU A 259 13.03 -12.88 -5.01
N LYS A 260 13.59 -13.48 -3.95
CA LYS A 260 14.29 -14.77 -3.98
C LYS A 260 13.33 -15.93 -4.22
N GLY A 261 12.12 -15.84 -3.68
CA GLY A 261 11.02 -16.73 -4.02
C GLY A 261 11.08 -18.10 -3.34
N ASP A 262 11.13 -18.12 -2.01
CA ASP A 262 11.10 -19.39 -1.26
C ASP A 262 9.70 -20.01 -1.26
N SER A 263 8.72 -19.35 -0.64
CA SER A 263 7.30 -19.76 -0.66
C SER A 263 6.43 -18.83 -1.52
N TRP A 264 6.78 -17.54 -1.53
CA TRP A 264 6.11 -16.49 -2.27
C TRP A 264 7.13 -15.59 -2.97
N LYS A 265 6.80 -15.15 -4.18
CA LYS A 265 7.60 -14.19 -4.93
C LYS A 265 6.72 -13.10 -5.53
N LEU A 266 7.22 -11.86 -5.59
CA LEU A 266 6.57 -10.77 -6.31
C LEU A 266 6.40 -11.17 -7.78
N SER A 267 5.16 -11.18 -8.24
CA SER A 267 4.81 -11.54 -9.62
C SER A 267 5.32 -10.49 -10.60
N SER A 268 5.92 -10.95 -11.69
CA SER A 268 6.33 -10.09 -12.81
C SER A 268 5.15 -9.46 -13.55
N GLN A 269 3.94 -10.00 -13.37
CA GLN A 269 2.72 -9.53 -14.01
C GLN A 269 2.00 -8.44 -13.20
N SER A 270 2.52 -8.09 -12.02
CA SER A 270 1.91 -7.06 -11.19
C SER A 270 2.11 -5.67 -11.80
N ARG A 271 1.02 -5.00 -12.17
CA ARG A 271 1.05 -3.76 -12.95
C ARG A 271 1.09 -2.48 -12.12
N MET A 272 1.16 -2.59 -10.80
CA MET A 272 1.16 -1.51 -9.81
C MET A 272 -0.11 -0.65 -9.75
N VAL A 273 -0.69 -0.23 -10.87
CA VAL A 273 -1.91 0.60 -10.95
C VAL A 273 -2.97 -0.12 -11.79
N PRO A 274 -4.22 -0.23 -11.31
CA PRO A 274 -5.31 -0.82 -12.08
C PRO A 274 -5.81 0.15 -13.14
N ASP A 275 -6.38 -0.39 -14.22
CA ASP A 275 -6.96 0.42 -15.29
C ASP A 275 -8.41 0.80 -14.93
N MET A 276 -8.56 1.89 -14.18
CA MET A 276 -9.86 2.40 -13.73
C MET A 276 -10.17 3.75 -14.40
N LEU A 277 -10.62 3.70 -15.65
CA LEU A 277 -10.85 4.90 -16.48
C LEU A 277 -11.78 5.93 -15.82
N GLU A 278 -12.89 5.50 -15.23
CA GLU A 278 -13.86 6.41 -14.61
C GLU A 278 -13.30 7.10 -13.37
N LEU A 279 -12.58 6.36 -12.51
CA LEU A 279 -11.88 6.96 -11.37
C LEU A 279 -10.82 7.96 -11.85
N ARG A 280 -10.08 7.63 -12.91
CA ARG A 280 -9.07 8.54 -13.48
C ARG A 280 -9.69 9.82 -14.04
N LYS A 281 -10.86 9.75 -14.67
CA LYS A 281 -11.61 10.93 -15.12
C LYS A 281 -12.06 11.77 -13.92
N LEU A 282 -12.54 11.10 -12.88
CA LEU A 282 -12.97 11.74 -11.64
C LEU A 282 -11.80 12.49 -10.99
N ILE A 283 -10.64 11.84 -10.83
CA ILE A 283 -9.41 12.43 -10.28
C ILE A 283 -8.96 13.71 -11.01
N ARG A 284 -9.13 13.74 -12.34
CA ARG A 284 -8.75 14.91 -13.14
C ARG A 284 -9.79 16.04 -13.12
N SER A 285 -10.98 15.77 -12.59
CA SER A 285 -12.07 16.73 -12.52
C SER A 285 -11.86 17.69 -11.36
N THR A 286 -11.97 18.99 -11.62
CA THR A 286 -11.93 20.02 -10.57
C THR A 286 -13.13 19.98 -9.62
N LYS A 287 -14.15 19.14 -9.93
CA LYS A 287 -15.33 18.91 -9.09
C LYS A 287 -15.19 17.70 -8.17
N SER A 288 -14.13 16.92 -8.35
CA SER A 288 -13.84 15.74 -7.53
C SER A 288 -12.94 16.11 -6.36
N LYS A 289 -13.13 15.39 -5.24
CA LYS A 289 -12.18 15.38 -4.13
C LYS A 289 -11.10 14.30 -4.28
N PHE A 290 -11.37 13.22 -5.02
CA PHE A 290 -10.37 12.20 -5.32
C PHE A 290 -9.23 12.79 -6.14
N ASP A 291 -8.02 12.46 -5.74
CA ASP A 291 -6.77 12.83 -6.40
C ASP A 291 -5.76 11.66 -6.45
N HIS A 292 -6.02 10.55 -5.75
CA HIS A 292 -5.19 9.35 -5.76
C HIS A 292 -5.82 8.16 -6.51
N MET A 293 -5.01 7.45 -7.28
CA MET A 293 -5.31 6.14 -7.85
C MET A 293 -4.93 5.03 -6.85
N PRO A 294 -5.72 3.95 -6.74
CA PRO A 294 -5.30 2.78 -6.00
C PRO A 294 -4.05 2.16 -6.63
N ILE A 295 -3.22 1.52 -5.81
CA ILE A 295 -2.10 0.69 -6.25
C ILE A 295 -2.21 -0.72 -5.71
N TYR A 296 -1.52 -1.67 -6.33
CA TYR A 296 -1.50 -3.05 -5.87
C TYR A 296 -0.21 -3.78 -6.22
N ALA A 297 0.13 -4.79 -5.42
CA ALA A 297 1.16 -5.76 -5.72
C ALA A 297 0.60 -7.18 -5.59
N THR A 298 1.02 -8.06 -6.49
CA THR A 298 0.64 -9.47 -6.47
C THR A 298 1.89 -10.30 -6.20
N ILE A 299 1.81 -11.19 -5.22
CA ILE A 299 2.80 -12.24 -5.00
C ILE A 299 2.21 -13.56 -5.48
N GLU A 300 3.03 -14.41 -6.08
CA GLU A 300 2.66 -15.72 -6.56
C GLU A 300 3.44 -16.79 -5.81
N ARG A 301 2.81 -17.95 -5.64
CA ARG A 301 3.46 -19.08 -4.98
C ARG A 301 4.71 -19.43 -5.77
N ALA A 302 5.83 -19.52 -5.06
CA ALA A 302 7.05 -20.01 -5.67
C ALA A 302 6.84 -21.48 -6.06
N THR A 303 7.04 -21.77 -7.33
CA THR A 303 7.21 -23.13 -7.80
C THR A 303 8.50 -23.67 -7.19
N LEU A 304 8.41 -24.71 -6.37
CA LEU A 304 9.61 -25.43 -5.92
C LEU A 304 10.40 -25.86 -7.18
N PRO A 305 11.73 -25.68 -7.19
CA PRO A 305 12.56 -26.04 -8.33
C PRO A 305 12.55 -27.53 -8.64
#